data_AF-A0A2M7U3A9-F1
#
_entry.id   AF-A0A2M7U3A9-F1
#
_cell.length_a   1.000
_cell.length_b   1.000
_cell.length_c   1.000
_cell.angle_alpha   90.00
_cell.angle_beta   90.00
_cell.angle_gamma   90.00
#
_symmetry.space_group_name_H-M   'P 1'
#
loop_
_entity.id
_entity.type
_entity.pdbx_description
1 polymer ?
#
loop_
_entity_poly.entity_id
_entity_poly.type
_entity_poly.pdbx_seq_one_letter_code
_entity_poly.pdbx_strand_id
1 'polypeptide(L)' 'MLFAALLFLFFLSNVTWGWDPPAFGQKGMVVAHDRLAAEAGQQILEQGGNAIDAAVAVAYAL' A
#
# COMPACT_ATOMS: atom_id res chain seq x y z
N MET A 1 -1.15 39.51 -9.20
CA MET A 1 -2.33 38.68 -9.58
C MET A 1 -1.92 37.29 -10.04
N LEU A 2 -0.99 37.15 -11.02
CA LEU A 2 -0.50 35.84 -11.50
C LEU A 2 0.05 34.93 -10.39
N PHE A 3 0.87 35.47 -9.48
CA PHE A 3 1.44 34.69 -8.37
C PHE A 3 0.38 34.13 -7.40
N ALA A 4 -0.66 34.92 -7.10
CA ALA A 4 -1.77 34.48 -6.26
C ALA A 4 -2.60 33.38 -6.94
N ALA A 5 -2.77 33.46 -8.27
CA ALA A 5 -3.44 32.42 -9.05
C ALA A 5 -2.62 31.11 -9.07
N LEU A 6 -1.30 31.19 -9.17
CA LEU A 6 -0.42 30.02 -9.12
C LEU A 6 -0.44 29.33 -7.75
N LEU A 7 -0.38 30.10 -6.65
CA LEU A 7 -0.55 29.57 -5.30
C LEU A 7 -1.91 28.90 -5.13
N PHE A 8 -2.98 29.53 -5.62
CA PHE A 8 -4.33 28.99 -5.54
C PHE A 8 -4.47 27.66 -6.32
N LEU A 9 -3.90 27.57 -7.52
CA LEU A 9 -3.87 26.34 -8.31
C LEU A 9 -3.04 25.23 -7.65
N PHE A 10 -1.92 25.58 -7.01
CA PHE A 10 -1.12 24.63 -6.24
C PHE A 10 -1.89 24.08 -5.03
N PHE A 11 -2.64 24.92 -4.32
CA PHE A 11 -3.48 24.46 -3.21
C PHE A 11 -4.64 23.56 -3.69
N LEU A 12 -5.26 23.89 -4.82
CA LEU A 12 -6.29 23.04 -5.45
C LEU A 12 -5.75 21.67 -5.86
N SER A 13 -4.51 21.58 -6.36
CA SER A 13 -3.91 20.29 -6.73
C SER A 13 -3.60 19.40 -5.53
N ASN A 14 -3.59 19.95 -4.30
CA ASN A 14 -3.31 19.19 -3.07
C ASN A 14 -4.56 18.57 -2.41
N VAL A 15 -5.75 18.74 -3.01
CA VAL A 15 -7.01 18.24 -2.42
C VAL A 15 -7.23 16.74 -2.67
N THR A 16 -6.53 16.11 -3.61
CA THR A 16 -6.83 14.73 -4.06
C THR A 16 -5.92 13.64 -3.48
N TRP A 17 -4.97 13.95 -2.59
CA TRP A 17 -3.91 13.03 -2.14
C TRP A 17 -4.29 12.08 -0.99
N GLY A 18 -5.58 11.84 -0.78
CA GLY A 18 -6.07 11.04 0.35
C GLY A 18 -6.88 9.81 -0.05
N TRP A 19 -7.06 9.56 -1.34
CA TRP A 19 -7.95 8.50 -1.82
C TRP A 19 -7.17 7.44 -2.60
N ASP A 20 -6.54 6.53 -1.87
CA ASP A 20 -6.17 5.26 -2.44
C ASP A 20 -7.41 4.35 -2.44
N PRO A 21 -7.81 3.78 -3.59
CA PRO A 21 -8.89 2.82 -3.61
C PRO A 21 -8.48 1.59 -2.78
N PRO A 22 -9.44 0.95 -2.08
CA PRO A 22 -9.15 -0.29 -1.36
C PRO A 22 -8.56 -1.35 -2.30
N ALA A 23 -7.57 -2.10 -1.82
CA ALA A 23 -7.08 -3.27 -2.52
C ALA A 23 -8.12 -4.40 -2.46
N PHE A 24 -8.23 -5.19 -3.53
CA PHE A 24 -9.11 -6.36 -3.60
C PHE A 24 -8.32 -7.59 -4.08
N GLY A 25 -8.60 -8.75 -3.49
CA GLY A 25 -7.97 -10.02 -3.86
C GLY A 25 -8.87 -11.20 -3.54
N GLN A 26 -8.82 -12.25 -4.35
CA GLN A 26 -9.65 -13.46 -4.19
C GLN A 26 -8.93 -14.62 -3.50
N LYS A 27 -7.60 -14.58 -3.42
CA LYS A 27 -6.74 -15.70 -2.98
C LYS A 27 -5.94 -15.39 -1.70
N GLY A 28 -6.33 -14.34 -0.98
CA GLY A 28 -5.64 -13.83 0.20
C GLY A 28 -5.17 -12.39 0.03
N MET A 29 -4.83 -11.75 1.15
CA MET A 29 -4.32 -10.38 1.22
C MET A 29 -3.32 -10.30 2.37
N VAL A 30 -2.22 -9.58 2.15
CA VAL A 30 -1.20 -9.29 3.17
C VAL A 30 -1.07 -7.77 3.27
N VAL A 31 -1.04 -7.25 4.50
CA VAL A 31 -0.89 -5.82 4.79
C VAL A 31 0.25 -5.67 5.80
N ALA A 32 1.22 -4.80 5.48
CA ALA A 32 2.35 -4.49 6.34
C ALA A 32 2.77 -3.03 6.18
N HIS A 33 3.52 -2.50 7.16
CA HIS A 33 4.06 -1.13 7.09
C HIS A 33 5.14 -0.97 6.00
N ASP A 34 5.93 -2.02 5.75
CA ASP A 34 6.92 -2.04 4.69
C ASP A 34 6.41 -2.80 3.46
N ARG A 35 6.67 -2.26 2.27
CA ARG A 35 6.23 -2.85 1.00
C ARG A 35 6.88 -4.21 0.75
N LEU A 36 8.19 -4.35 1.00
CA LEU A 36 8.91 -5.61 0.80
C LEU A 36 8.44 -6.67 1.79
N ALA A 37 8.09 -6.28 3.01
CA ALA A 37 7.51 -7.20 3.97
C ALA A 37 6.13 -7.73 3.52
N ALA A 38 5.27 -6.85 3.00
CA ALA A 38 3.98 -7.25 2.42
C ALA A 38 4.18 -8.20 1.22
N GLU A 39 5.12 -7.88 0.32
CA GLU A 39 5.48 -8.71 -0.84
C GLU A 39 6.03 -10.08 -0.41
N ALA A 40 6.85 -10.15 0.63
CA ALA A 40 7.36 -11.41 1.18
C ALA A 40 6.22 -12.32 1.68
N GLY A 41 5.27 -11.76 2.44
CA GLY A 41 4.09 -12.52 2.87
C GLY A 41 3.21 -12.96 1.70
N GLN A 42 3.01 -12.08 0.70
CA GLN A 42 2.27 -12.42 -0.51
C GLN A 42 2.91 -13.60 -1.26
N GLN A 43 4.23 -13.60 -1.43
CA GLN A 43 4.95 -14.69 -2.10
C GLN A 43 4.75 -16.04 -1.39
N ILE A 44 4.67 -16.05 -0.06
CA ILE A 44 4.37 -17.29 0.69
C ILE A 44 2.95 -17.79 0.42
N LEU A 45 1.96 -16.89 0.36
CA LEU A 45 0.59 -17.28 -0.03
C LEU A 45 0.55 -17.82 -1.47
N GLU A 46 1.28 -17.21 -2.40
CA GLU A 46 1.38 -17.66 -3.80
C GLU A 46 2.04 -19.05 -3.92
N GLN A 47 2.96 -19.37 -3.01
CA GLN A 47 3.60 -20.69 -2.91
C GLN A 47 2.71 -21.75 -2.25
N GLY A 48 1.51 -21.39 -1.80
CA GLY A 48 0.55 -22.29 -1.15
C GLY A 48 0.70 -22.39 0.37
N GLY A 49 1.50 -21.51 0.98
CA GLY A 49 1.53 -21.34 2.43
C GLY A 49 0.21 -20.76 2.97
N ASN A 50 -0.03 -20.95 4.26
CA ASN A 50 -1.22 -20.41 4.91
C ASN A 50 -0.98 -18.99 5.49
N ALA A 51 -2.00 -18.43 6.15
CA ALA A 51 -1.92 -17.09 6.74
C ALA A 51 -0.85 -16.97 7.86
N ILE A 52 -0.57 -18.05 8.59
CA ILE A 52 0.48 -18.09 9.62
C ILE A 52 1.86 -18.07 8.96
N ASP A 53 2.07 -18.88 7.92
CA ASP A 53 3.34 -18.91 7.17
C ASP A 53 3.66 -17.52 6.58
N ALA A 54 2.64 -16.88 5.98
CA ALA A 54 2.75 -15.52 5.45
C ALA A 54 3.07 -14.49 6.55
N ALA A 55 2.45 -14.59 7.72
CA ALA A 55 2.72 -13.68 8.84
C ALA A 55 4.16 -13.82 9.37
N VAL A 56 4.70 -15.04 9.41
CA VAL A 56 6.10 -15.29 9.81
C VAL A 56 7.06 -14.67 8.79
N ALA A 57 6.78 -14.78 7.49
CA ALA A 57 7.59 -14.15 6.46
C ALA A 57 7.55 -12.61 6.54
N VAL A 58 6.37 -12.01 6.79
CA VAL A 58 6.24 -10.57 7.06
C VAL A 58 7.10 -10.18 8.25
N ALA A 59 7.02 -10.90 9.36
CA ALA A 59 7.77 -10.57 10.58
C ALA A 59 9.29 -10.65 10.41
N TYR A 60 9.80 -11.51 9.53
CA TYR A 60 11.23 -11.60 9.21
C TYR A 60 11.71 -10.53 8.22
N ALA A 61 10.82 -10.00 7.40
CA ALA A 61 11.13 -9.01 6.37
C ALA A 61 10.91 -7.56 6.82
N LEU A 62 10.21 -7.33 7.94
CA LEU A 62 10.08 -6.05 8.63
C LEU A 62 11.36 -5.66 9.37
#